data_AF-A0A9B0BUI1-F1
#
_entry.id   AF-A0A9B0BUI1-F1
#
_cell.length_a   1.000
_cell.length_b   1.000
_cell.length_c   1.000
_cell.angle_alpha   90.00
_cell.angle_beta   90.00
_cell.angle_gamma   90.00
#
_symmetry.space_group_name_H-M   'P 1'
#
loop_
_entity.id
_entity.type
_entity.pdbx_description
1 polymer ?
#
loop_
_entity_poly.entity_id
_entity_poly.type
_entity_poly.pdbx_seq_one_letter_code
_entity_poly.pdbx_strand_id
1 'polypeptide(L)'
;MNAPPTFESFLLYEGEKKIIKEQDTKVPNAAIFTVNKEDHTLGNMIRNQLLKDPQVLFAGYKVPHPLEHKFVIRIQTTSDYTPHDAFMHAITDLIAELSLFEERFKEAIKEKKEGLD
;
A
#
# COMPACT_ATOMS: atom_id res chain seq x y z
N MET A 1 14.00 24.94 18.26
CA MET A 1 13.87 24.70 16.81
C MET A 1 12.43 24.26 16.57
N ASN A 2 11.71 24.77 15.57
CA ASN A 2 10.29 24.44 15.34
C ASN A 2 10.09 23.22 14.42
N ALA A 3 11.15 22.48 14.13
CA ALA A 3 11.07 21.27 13.32
C ALA A 3 10.62 20.09 14.20
N PRO A 4 9.69 19.25 13.71
CA PRO A 4 9.35 18.01 14.40
C PRO A 4 10.55 17.05 14.43
N PRO A 5 10.58 16.12 15.40
CA PRO A 5 11.62 15.10 15.45
C PRO A 5 11.50 14.14 14.25
N THR A 6 12.63 13.64 13.75
CA THR A 6 12.68 12.81 12.53
C THR A 6 11.92 11.49 12.65
N PHE A 7 11.87 10.89 13.84
CA PHE A 7 11.16 9.63 14.09
C PHE A 7 9.64 9.76 13.95
N GLU A 8 9.08 10.97 14.03
CA GLU A 8 7.65 11.22 13.87
C GLU A 8 7.11 10.76 12.53
N SER A 9 7.98 10.66 11.52
CA SER A 9 7.64 10.24 10.16
C SER A 9 7.16 8.79 10.04
N PHE A 10 7.65 7.90 10.90
CA PHE A 10 7.35 6.47 10.86
C PHE A 10 6.81 5.91 12.19
N LEU A 11 7.04 6.59 13.30
CA LEU A 11 6.58 6.15 14.62
C LEU A 11 5.11 6.54 14.84
N LEU A 12 4.28 5.56 15.19
CA LEU A 12 2.92 5.80 15.66
C LEU A 12 2.94 6.28 17.11
N TYR A 13 2.22 7.35 17.41
CA TYR A 13 2.02 7.80 18.78
C TYR A 13 0.97 6.96 19.51
N GLU A 14 0.95 7.05 20.85
CA GLU A 14 -0.02 6.31 21.67
C GLU A 14 -1.45 6.73 21.31
N GLY A 15 -2.29 5.75 20.97
CA GLY A 15 -3.66 5.97 20.49
C GLY A 15 -3.82 6.14 18.97
N GLU A 16 -2.73 6.31 18.22
CA GLU A 16 -2.78 6.32 16.75
C GLU A 16 -2.90 4.90 16.19
N LYS A 17 -3.87 4.69 15.29
CA LYS A 17 -4.01 3.43 14.54
C LYS A 17 -3.22 3.51 13.25
N LYS A 18 -2.55 2.43 12.85
CA LYS A 18 -1.84 2.36 11.56
C LYS A 18 -2.80 2.53 10.38
N ILE A 19 -3.96 1.88 10.44
CA ILE A 19 -4.95 1.86 9.37
C ILE A 19 -6.32 2.18 9.97
N ILE A 20 -7.06 3.05 9.30
CA ILE A 20 -8.45 3.40 9.62
C ILE A 20 -9.28 3.15 8.37
N LYS A 21 -10.37 2.40 8.49
CA LYS A 21 -11.31 2.10 7.40
C LYS A 21 -12.60 2.89 7.62
N GLU A 22 -13.04 3.57 6.56
CA GLU A 22 -14.31 4.28 6.49
C GLU A 22 -15.06 3.82 5.24
N GLN A 23 -16.37 3.61 5.35
CA GLN A 23 -17.19 3.26 4.18
C GLN A 23 -17.57 4.55 3.44
N ASP A 24 -17.39 4.58 2.12
CA ASP A 24 -17.80 5.73 1.31
C ASP A 24 -19.32 5.66 1.11
N THR A 25 -20.05 6.63 1.67
CA THR A 25 -21.51 6.68 1.61
C THR A 25 -22.03 7.23 0.29
N LYS A 26 -21.16 7.79 -0.57
CA LYS A 26 -21.56 8.45 -1.81
C LYS A 26 -21.78 7.47 -2.96
N VAL A 27 -21.08 6.34 -2.95
CA VAL A 27 -21.18 5.32 -4.01
C VAL A 27 -21.26 3.92 -3.37
N PRO A 28 -22.01 2.99 -3.98
CA PRO A 28 -22.08 1.64 -3.46
C PRO A 28 -20.72 0.95 -3.53
N ASN A 29 -20.48 0.08 -2.56
CA ASN A 29 -19.32 -0.81 -2.52
C ASN A 29 -17.98 -0.09 -2.69
N ALA A 30 -17.81 1.02 -1.98
CA ALA A 30 -16.55 1.73 -1.88
C ALA A 30 -16.14 1.94 -0.43
N ALA A 31 -14.83 1.96 -0.21
CA ALA A 31 -14.23 2.24 1.10
C ALA A 31 -13.02 3.17 0.94
N ILE A 32 -12.79 3.94 1.98
CA ILE A 32 -11.65 4.83 2.14
C ILE A 32 -10.80 4.26 3.28
N PHE A 33 -9.53 4.02 3.00
CA PHE A 33 -8.55 3.58 3.98
C PHE A 33 -7.53 4.70 4.19
N THR A 34 -7.38 5.14 5.44
CA THR A 34 -6.33 6.07 5.85
C THR A 34 -5.21 5.27 6.49
N VAL A 35 -4.00 5.38 5.95
CA VAL A 35 -2.80 4.71 6.46
C VAL A 35 -1.85 5.76 7.01
N ASN A 36 -1.62 5.69 8.32
CA ASN A 36 -0.76 6.62 9.05
C ASN A 36 0.70 6.18 9.01
N LYS A 37 1.60 7.15 9.09
CA LYS A 37 3.05 6.99 9.11
C LYS A 37 3.55 6.22 7.89
N GLU A 38 3.00 6.56 6.73
CA GLU A 38 3.33 6.00 5.42
C GLU A 38 3.26 7.11 4.37
N ASP A 39 3.88 6.86 3.22
CA ASP A 39 4.05 7.83 2.15
C ASP A 39 3.63 7.27 0.78
N HIS A 40 4.08 7.95 -0.28
CA HIS A 40 3.82 7.54 -1.66
C HIS A 40 4.46 6.20 -2.03
N THR A 41 5.49 5.74 -1.32
CA THR A 41 6.18 4.48 -1.60
C THR A 41 5.21 3.32 -1.49
N LEU A 42 4.54 3.19 -0.34
CA LEU A 42 3.54 2.15 -0.13
C LEU A 42 2.25 2.43 -0.91
N GLY A 43 1.77 3.67 -0.89
CA GLY A 43 0.53 4.05 -1.57
C GLY A 43 0.53 3.76 -3.07
N ASN A 44 1.64 4.04 -3.76
CA ASN A 44 1.77 3.79 -5.20
C ASN A 44 1.83 2.29 -5.52
N MET A 45 2.58 1.51 -4.74
CA MET A 45 2.67 0.06 -4.94
C MET A 45 1.30 -0.60 -4.82
N ILE A 46 0.55 -0.30 -3.75
CA ILE A 46 -0.77 -0.89 -3.55
C ILE A 46 -1.77 -0.42 -4.61
N ARG A 47 -1.76 0.87 -4.96
CA ARG A 47 -2.61 1.38 -6.05
C ARG A 47 -2.36 0.62 -7.35
N ASN A 48 -1.10 0.43 -7.73
CA ASN A 48 -0.78 -0.25 -8.98
C ASN A 48 -1.23 -1.71 -8.95
N GLN A 49 -1.11 -2.39 -7.80
CA GLN A 49 -1.57 -3.76 -7.66
C GLN A 49 -3.10 -3.87 -7.71
N LEU A 50 -3.83 -2.96 -7.07
CA LEU A 50 -5.29 -2.89 -7.16
C LEU A 50 -5.78 -2.65 -8.58
N LEU A 51 -5.07 -1.84 -9.37
CA LEU A 51 -5.43 -1.57 -10.77
C LEU A 51 -5.17 -2.77 -11.71
N LYS A 52 -4.45 -3.80 -11.27
CA LYS A 52 -4.31 -5.07 -12.01
C LYS A 52 -5.56 -5.95 -11.88
N ASP A 53 -6.37 -5.76 -10.82
CA ASP A 53 -7.57 -6.58 -10.56
C ASP A 53 -8.76 -6.06 -11.41
N PRO A 54 -9.32 -6.86 -12.32
CA PRO A 54 -10.45 -6.45 -13.17
C PRO A 54 -11.74 -6.19 -12.39
N GLN A 55 -11.87 -6.68 -11.15
CA GLN A 55 -13.04 -6.43 -10.29
C GLN A 55 -12.94 -5.08 -9.56
N VAL A 56 -11.79 -4.39 -9.62
CA VAL A 56 -11.60 -3.06 -9.07
C VAL A 56 -12.02 -2.01 -10.10
N LEU A 57 -13.11 -1.30 -9.81
CA LEU A 57 -13.65 -0.24 -10.66
C LEU A 57 -12.89 1.08 -10.49
N PHE A 58 -12.40 1.34 -9.27
CA PHE A 58 -11.62 2.53 -8.96
C PHE A 58 -10.61 2.24 -7.84
N ALA A 59 -9.37 2.65 -8.05
CA ALA A 59 -8.34 2.72 -7.01
C ALA A 59 -7.51 3.99 -7.18
N GLY A 60 -7.49 4.84 -6.16
CA GLY A 60 -6.70 6.06 -6.15
C GLY A 60 -6.29 6.43 -4.74
N TYR A 61 -5.08 6.98 -4.59
CA TYR A 61 -4.58 7.45 -3.30
C TYR A 61 -4.09 8.89 -3.39
N LYS A 62 -4.06 9.56 -2.24
CA LYS A 62 -3.46 10.89 -2.08
C LYS A 62 -2.78 11.02 -0.73
N VAL A 63 -1.75 11.85 -0.66
CA VAL A 63 -1.21 12.36 0.61
C VAL A 63 -1.92 13.69 0.87
N PRO A 64 -2.69 13.83 1.98
CA PRO A 64 -3.48 15.04 2.24
C PRO A 64 -2.63 16.30 2.31
N HIS A 65 -1.43 16.21 2.89
CA HIS A 65 -0.48 17.29 2.98
C HIS A 65 0.96 16.72 3.04
N PRO A 66 1.96 17.28 2.34
CA PRO A 66 3.32 16.73 2.32
C PRO A 66 4.03 16.67 3.68
N LEU A 67 3.64 17.54 4.62
CA LEU A 67 4.16 17.54 6.00
C LEU A 67 3.40 16.58 6.93
N GLU A 68 2.33 15.95 6.46
CA GLU A 68 1.60 14.93 7.22
C GLU A 68 1.98 13.54 6.71
N HIS A 69 2.48 12.71 7.61
CA HIS A 69 2.88 11.34 7.29
C HIS A 69 1.66 10.43 7.29
N LYS A 70 0.82 10.53 6.25
CA LYS A 70 -0.27 9.59 5.99
C LYS A 70 -0.68 9.66 4.52
N PHE A 71 -1.21 8.55 4.01
CA PHE A 71 -1.93 8.57 2.74
C PHE A 71 -3.36 8.03 2.92
N VAL A 72 -4.24 8.46 2.03
CA VAL A 72 -5.63 8.04 1.98
C VAL A 72 -5.86 7.36 0.64
N ILE A 73 -6.27 6.10 0.65
CA ILE A 73 -6.62 5.32 -0.54
C ILE A 73 -8.12 5.06 -0.58
N ARG A 74 -8.73 5.31 -1.74
CA ARG A 74 -10.14 5.04 -2.01
C ARG A 74 -10.24 3.92 -3.03
N ILE A 75 -11.03 2.91 -2.70
CA ILE A 75 -11.21 1.68 -3.47
C ILE A 75 -12.71 1.49 -3.71
N GLN A 76 -13.08 1.16 -4.95
CA GLN A 76 -14.42 0.78 -5.35
C GLN A 76 -14.34 -0.49 -6.20
N THR A 77 -15.20 -1.46 -5.93
CA THR A 77 -15.20 -2.78 -6.57
C THR A 77 -16.61 -3.16 -7.07
N THR A 78 -16.70 -4.23 -7.86
CA THR A 78 -17.98 -4.83 -8.29
C THR A 78 -18.80 -5.33 -7.11
N SER A 79 -20.11 -5.41 -7.25
CA SER A 79 -21.06 -5.68 -6.15
C SER A 79 -20.84 -6.99 -5.38
N ASP A 80 -20.21 -7.97 -6.00
CA ASP A 80 -19.90 -9.30 -5.48
C ASP A 80 -18.54 -9.39 -4.77
N TYR A 81 -17.75 -8.32 -4.80
CA TYR A 81 -16.39 -8.30 -4.27
C TYR A 81 -16.17 -7.09 -3.38
N THR A 82 -15.73 -7.28 -2.14
CA THR A 82 -15.62 -6.14 -1.21
C THR A 82 -14.31 -5.37 -1.42
N PRO A 83 -14.30 -4.03 -1.23
CA PRO A 83 -13.07 -3.24 -1.30
C PRO A 83 -12.00 -3.67 -0.28
N HIS A 84 -12.43 -4.28 0.82
CA HIS A 84 -11.54 -4.84 1.83
C HIS A 84 -10.80 -6.07 1.28
N ASP A 85 -11.53 -6.99 0.64
CA ASP A 85 -10.95 -8.21 0.09
C ASP A 85 -10.02 -7.87 -1.08
N ALA A 86 -10.40 -6.92 -1.93
CA ALA A 86 -9.53 -6.37 -2.97
C ALA A 86 -8.21 -5.82 -2.40
N PHE A 87 -8.29 -5.08 -1.29
CA PHE A 87 -7.11 -4.54 -0.63
C PHE A 87 -6.22 -5.64 -0.05
N MET A 88 -6.82 -6.65 0.58
CA MET A 88 -6.09 -7.79 1.13
C MET A 88 -5.44 -8.65 0.05
N HIS A 89 -6.16 -8.99 -1.02
CA HIS A 89 -5.61 -9.74 -2.16
C HIS A 89 -4.47 -9.00 -2.82
N ALA A 90 -4.62 -7.69 -3.06
CA ALA A 90 -3.54 -6.88 -3.61
C ALA A 90 -2.27 -6.93 -2.72
N ILE A 91 -2.42 -6.86 -1.40
CA ILE A 91 -1.26 -6.95 -0.49
C ILE A 91 -0.63 -8.35 -0.54
N THR A 92 -1.43 -9.42 -0.50
CA THR A 92 -0.93 -10.80 -0.55
C THR A 92 -0.19 -11.08 -1.86
N ASP A 93 -0.75 -10.65 -2.98
CA ASP A 93 -0.11 -10.80 -4.30
C ASP A 93 1.20 -10.03 -4.39
N LEU A 94 1.23 -8.80 -3.87
CA LEU A 94 2.44 -7.98 -3.85
C LEU A 94 3.54 -8.62 -2.99
N ILE A 95 3.20 -9.18 -1.83
CA ILE A 95 4.15 -9.92 -0.98
C ILE A 95 4.71 -11.12 -1.75
N ALA A 96 3.86 -11.90 -2.43
CA ALA A 96 4.29 -13.04 -3.22
C ALA A 96 5.22 -12.62 -4.39
N GLU A 97 4.89 -11.53 -5.08
CA GLU A 97 5.72 -10.97 -6.16
C GLU A 97 7.11 -10.56 -5.63
N LEU A 98 7.18 -9.90 -4.48
CA LEU A 98 8.43 -9.50 -3.85
C LEU A 98 9.26 -10.69 -3.35
N SER A 99 8.62 -11.72 -2.78
CA SER A 99 9.31 -12.94 -2.35
C SER A 99 9.94 -13.68 -3.54
N LEU A 100 9.20 -13.81 -4.64
CA LEU A 100 9.72 -14.42 -5.86
C LEU A 100 10.85 -13.60 -6.47
N PHE A 101 10.74 -12.27 -6.44
CA PHE A 101 11.80 -11.38 -6.88
C PHE A 101 13.07 -11.55 -6.05
N GLU A 102 12.95 -11.60 -4.72
CA GLU A 102 14.08 -11.80 -3.81
C GLU A 102 14.80 -13.13 -4.06
N GLU A 103 14.05 -14.22 -4.25
CA GLU A 103 14.58 -15.54 -4.57
C GLU A 103 15.39 -15.52 -5.87
N ARG A 104 14.77 -15.06 -6.97
CA ARG A 104 15.43 -14.96 -8.29
C ARG A 104 16.65 -14.05 -8.26
N PHE A 105 16.58 -12.95 -7.50
CA PHE A 105 17.69 -12.03 -7.36
C PHE A 105 18.88 -12.68 -6.63
N LYS A 106 18.62 -13.47 -5.58
CA LYS A 106 19.66 -14.24 -4.87
C LYS A 106 20.31 -15.29 -5.78
N GLU A 107 19.52 -16.00 -6.58
CA GLU A 107 20.03 -16.95 -7.58
C GLU A 107 20.93 -16.26 -8.60
N ALA A 108 20.46 -15.15 -9.20
CA ALA A 108 21.23 -14.38 -10.18
C ALA A 108 22.56 -13.85 -9.59
N ILE A 109 22.57 -13.44 -8.32
CA ILE A 109 23.81 -13.04 -7.63
C ILE A 109 24.76 -14.22 -7.49
N LYS A 110 24.26 -15.42 -7.16
CA LYS A 110 25.07 -16.62 -7.01
C LYS A 110 25.71 -17.01 -8.35
N GLU A 111 24.91 -17.09 -9.41
CA GLU A 111 25.40 -17.37 -10.77
C GLU A 111 26.46 -16.37 -11.21
N LYS A 112 26.25 -15.07 -10.94
CA LYS A 112 27.22 -14.04 -11.31
C LYS A 112 28.56 -14.21 -10.59
N LYS A 113 28.56 -14.63 -9.33
CA LYS A 113 29.78 -14.87 -8.55
C LYS A 113 30.54 -16.11 -9.05
N GLU A 114 29.82 -17.17 -9.41
CA GLU A 114 30.41 -18.42 -9.91
C GLU A 114 30.96 -18.27 -11.34
N GLY A 115 30.36 -17.42 -12.19
CA GLY A 115 30.85 -17.14 -13.55
C GLY A 115 31.89 -16.03 -13.66
N LEU A 116 32.45 -15.57 -12.54
CA LEU A 116 33.54 -14.57 -12.48
C LEU A 116 34.92 -15.21 -12.21
N ASP A 117 34.95 -16.53 -11.94
CA ASP A 117 36.15 -17.38 -11.99
C ASP A 117 36.32 -18.01 -13.38
#